data_AF-A0A9X1XCF5-F1
#
_entry.id   AF-A0A9X1XCF5-F1
#
_cell.length_a   1.000
_cell.length_b   1.000
_cell.length_c   1.000
_cell.angle_alpha   90.00
_cell.angle_beta   90.00
_cell.angle_gamma   90.00
#
_symmetry.space_group_name_H-M   'P 1'
#
loop_
_entity.id
_entity.type
_entity.pdbx_description
1 polymer ?
#
loop_
_entity_poly.entity_id
_entity_poly.type
_entity_poly.pdbx_seq_one_letter_code
_entity_poly.pdbx_strand_id
1 'polypeptide(L)' 'MNVADCERLIQYNEQIEVLRQKMIKTADLFGLNHPHVLSYSRKIDETHNLILKIERENSF' A
#
# COMPACT_ATOMS: atom_id res chain seq x y z
N MET A 1 -4.05 -12.27 17.25
CA MET A 1 -3.45 -11.00 16.81
C MET A 1 -2.79 -10.28 17.98
N ASN A 2 -1.48 -10.04 17.89
CA ASN A 2 -0.70 -9.36 18.91
C ASN A 2 -0.62 -7.84 18.64
N VAL A 3 -0.18 -7.05 19.63
CA VAL A 3 -0.10 -5.58 19.54
C VAL A 3 0.84 -5.13 18.41
N ALA A 4 1.96 -5.81 18.21
CA ALA A 4 2.93 -5.46 17.18
C ALA A 4 2.37 -5.65 15.77
N ASP A 5 1.51 -6.66 15.55
CA ASP A 5 0.83 -6.87 14.27
C ASP A 5 -0.19 -5.76 14.00
N CYS A 6 -0.94 -5.32 15.02
CA CYS A 6 -1.82 -4.16 14.90
C CYS A 6 -1.05 -2.90 14.50
N GLU A 7 0.10 -2.63 15.13
CA GLU A 7 0.95 -1.48 14.79
C GLU A 7 1.48 -1.56 13.34
N ARG A 8 1.91 -2.74 12.89
CA ARG A 8 2.33 -2.96 11.49
C ARG A 8 1.20 -2.73 10.51
N LEU A 9 -0.01 -3.21 10.81
CA LEU A 9 -1.18 -3.00 9.96
C LEU A 9 -1.51 -1.51 9.82
N ILE A 10 -1.44 -0.75 10.92
CA ILE A 10 -1.63 0.71 10.87
C ILE A 10 -0.58 1.35 9.95
N GLN A 11 0.70 1.02 10.16
CA GLN A 11 1.80 1.56 9.34
C GLN A 11 1.67 1.23 7.85
N TYR A 12 1.25 0.02 7.50
CA TYR A 12 1.05 -0.38 6.10
C TYR A 12 -0.13 0.35 5.47
N ASN A 13 -1.23 0.54 6.20
CA ASN A 13 -2.36 1.34 5.71
C ASN A 13 -1.98 2.81 5.47
N GLU A 14 -1.20 3.42 6.37
CA GLU A 14 -0.66 4.77 6.17
C GLU A 14 0.25 4.85 4.93
N GLN A 15 1.10 3.84 4.73
CA GLN A 15 1.96 3.77 3.54
C GLN A 15 1.16 3.64 2.24
N ILE A 16 0.11 2.82 2.23
CA ILE A 16 -0.81 2.72 1.08
C ILE A 16 -1.43 4.09 0.78
N GLU A 17 -1.92 4.81 1.79
CA GLU A 17 -2.55 6.11 1.55
C GLU A 17 -1.55 7.14 1.01
N VAL A 18 -0.32 7.17 1.52
CA VAL A 18 0.74 8.04 0.98
C VAL A 18 1.05 7.69 -0.48
N LEU A 19 1.14 6.40 -0.82
CA LEU A 19 1.40 5.94 -2.19
C LEU A 19 0.23 6.27 -3.11
N ARG A 20 -1.01 6.11 -2.65
CA ARG A 20 -2.23 6.47 -3.38
C ARG A 20 -2.26 7.95 -3.71
N GLN A 21 -1.96 8.82 -2.75
CA GLN A 21 -1.88 10.27 -2.98
C GLN A 21 -0.80 10.64 -4.01
N LYS A 22 0.36 9.99 -3.96
CA LYS A 22 1.42 10.18 -4.97
C LYS A 22 1.00 9.71 -6.35
N MET A 23 0.30 8.57 -6.43
CA MET A 23 -0.23 8.01 -7.67
C MET A 23 -1.24 8.96 -8.31
N ILE A 24 -2.23 9.43 -7.55
CA ILE A 24 -3.27 10.36 -8.03
C ILE A 24 -2.63 11.66 -8.53
N LYS A 25 -1.78 12.31 -7.72
CA LYS A 25 -1.10 13.55 -8.13
C LYS A 25 -0.27 13.37 -9.40
N THR A 26 0.40 12.22 -9.55
CA THR A 26 1.19 11.91 -10.74
C THR A 26 0.31 11.70 -11.96
N ALA A 27 -0.82 11.00 -11.81
CA ALA A 27 -1.80 10.81 -12.86
C ALA A 27 -2.44 12.13 -13.30
N ASP A 28 -2.74 13.01 -12.36
CA ASP A 28 -3.29 14.35 -12.64
C ASP A 28 -2.29 15.21 -13.43
N LEU A 29 -0.99 15.10 -13.14
CA LEU A 29 0.06 15.89 -13.79
C LEU A 29 0.51 15.34 -15.14
N PHE A 30 0.62 14.02 -15.27
CA PHE A 30 1.30 13.36 -16.39
C PHE A 30 0.42 12.34 -17.15
N GLY A 31 -0.82 12.13 -16.69
CA GLY A 31 -1.73 11.12 -17.21
C GLY A 31 -1.52 9.72 -16.60
N LEU A 32 -2.54 8.88 -16.73
CA LEU A 32 -2.59 7.54 -16.14
C LEU A 32 -1.50 6.58 -16.68
N ASN A 33 -1.05 6.79 -17.91
CA ASN A 33 -0.05 5.94 -18.56
C ASN A 33 1.39 6.27 -18.16
N HIS A 34 1.60 7.26 -17.28
CA HIS A 34 2.95 7.64 -16.87
C HIS A 34 3.62 6.52 -16.05
N PRO A 35 4.90 6.16 -16.30
CA PRO A 35 5.56 5.02 -15.65
C PRO A 35 5.59 5.11 -14.12
N HIS A 36 5.60 6.32 -13.56
CA HIS A 36 5.50 6.49 -12.10
C HIS A 36 4.13 6.09 -11.54
N VAL A 37 3.02 6.27 -12.26
CA VAL A 37 1.69 5.79 -11.84
C VAL A 37 1.73 4.27 -11.68
N LEU A 38 2.28 3.57 -12.68
CA LEU A 38 2.46 2.11 -12.63
C LEU A 38 3.41 1.69 -11.49
N SER A 39 4.46 2.47 -11.21
CA SER A 39 5.35 2.19 -10.08
C SER A 39 4.65 2.34 -8.74
N TYR A 40 3.83 3.37 -8.56
CA TYR A 40 3.06 3.54 -7.32
C TYR A 40 2.01 2.44 -7.15
N SER A 41 1.31 2.06 -8.22
CA SER A 41 0.37 0.92 -8.20
C SER A 41 1.04 -0.35 -7.70
N ARG A 42 2.21 -0.70 -8.26
CA ARG A 42 2.96 -1.89 -7.83
C ARG A 42 3.34 -1.85 -6.35
N LYS A 43 3.78 -0.69 -5.85
CA LYS A 43 4.11 -0.52 -4.42
C LYS A 43 2.88 -0.63 -3.51
N ILE A 44 1.72 -0.16 -3.96
CA ILE A 44 0.46 -0.33 -3.24
C ILE A 44 0.13 -1.83 -3.12
N ASP A 45 0.22 -2.56 -4.23
CA ASP A 45 -0.04 -4.01 -4.25
C ASP A 45 0.95 -4.77 -3.36
N GLU A 46 2.23 -4.43 -3.41
CA GLU A 46 3.27 -5.00 -2.53
C GLU A 46 2.96 -4.77 -1.06
N THR A 47 2.59 -3.55 -0.66
CA THR A 47 2.23 -3.24 0.73
C THR A 47 0.94 -3.94 1.14
N HIS A 48 -0.04 -4.03 0.24
CA HIS A 48 -1.28 -4.77 0.50
C HIS A 48 -1.01 -6.27 0.71
N ASN A 49 -0.09 -6.87 -0.05
CA ASN A 49 0.31 -8.26 0.15
C ASN A 49 0.94 -8.50 1.53
N LEU A 50 1.64 -7.51 2.10
CA LEU A 50 2.18 -7.60 3.47
C LEU A 50 1.05 -7.61 4.51
N ILE A 51 0.00 -6.81 4.32
CA ILE A 51 -1.21 -6.83 5.16
C ILE A 51 -1.86 -8.22 5.12
N LEU A 52 -2.12 -8.74 3.91
CA LEU A 52 -2.73 -10.06 3.72
C LEU A 52 -1.92 -11.19 4.36
N LYS A 53 -0.58 -11.06 4.37
CA LYS A 53 0.30 -12.02 5.04
C LYS A 53 0.09 -12.02 6.56
N ILE A 54 0.05 -10.84 7.19
CA ILE A 54 -0.21 -10.69 8.63
C ILE A 54 -1.60 -11.23 8.99
N GLU A 55 -2.62 -10.92 8.18
CA GLU A 55 -3.99 -11.41 8.41
C GLU A 55 -4.06 -12.94 8.32
N ARG A 56 -3.37 -13.53 7.34
CA ARG A 56 -3.27 -14.99 7.18
C ARG A 56 -2.57 -15.65 8.36
N GLU A 57 -1.46 -15.09 8.82
CA GLU A 57 -0.70 -15.59 9.99
C GLU A 57 -1.52 -15.50 11.28
N ASN A 58 -2.44 -14.54 11.37
CA ASN A 58 -3.34 -14.37 12.51
C ASN A 58 -4.65 -15.19 12.44
N SER A 59 -4.89 -15.91 11.33
CA SER A 59 -6.08 -16.74 11.13
C SER A 59 -5.90 -18.20 11.60
N PHE A 60 -4.78 -18.52 12.25
CA PHE A 60 -4.46 -19.84 12.80
C PHE A 60 -4.18 -19.79 14.31
#